data_AF-A0A8A1RUS8-F1
#
_entry.id   AF-A0A8A1RUS8-F1
#
_cell.length_a   1.000
_cell.length_b   1.000
_cell.length_c   1.000
_cell.angle_alpha   90.00
_cell.angle_beta   90.00
_cell.angle_gamma   90.00
#
_symmetry.space_group_name_H-M   'P 1'
#
loop_
_entity.id
_entity.type
_entity.pdbx_description
1 polymer ?
#
loop_
_entity_poly.entity_id
_entity_poly.type
_entity_poly.pdbx_seq_one_letter_code
_entity_poly.pdbx_strand_id
1 'polypeptide(L)'
;MIINTIEVQAINSFSRLESLKEVYGIIWMFVPILTLVLGITIGVLVIVWLEREISAGIQQRIGPEYAGPLGILQALADGTKLLFKENILPSRGDTRLFSIGPSIAVISILLSYSIIPFGYRLILADLSIGVFLWIAISSIAPVGLLMSGYGSNNKYSFLGGLRAAAQSISYEIPLTLCVLSISLLSNSSSTVDIVEAQSKYGFWGWNLWRQPIGFIVFLISSLAECERLPFDLPEAEEELVAGYQTEYSGIKFGLFYVASYLNLLVSSLFVTVLYLGGWNISIPYIFVPELFEINKAGRVFGTIIGIFITLAKTYLFLFISITTRWTLPRLRMDQLLNLGWKFLLPISLGNLLLTTSSQLLSL
;
A
#
# COMPACT_ATOMS: atom_id res chain seq x y z
N MET A 1 -33.75 54.62 13.88
CA MET A 1 -32.38 54.17 13.54
C MET A 1 -31.79 53.17 14.57
N ILE A 2 -32.61 52.48 15.39
CA ILE A 2 -32.13 51.56 16.45
C ILE A 2 -32.53 50.09 16.15
N ILE A 3 -33.48 49.86 15.23
CA ILE A 3 -33.97 48.51 14.90
C ILE A 3 -32.95 47.71 14.06
N ASN A 4 -32.16 48.36 13.20
CA ASN A 4 -31.19 47.67 12.35
C ASN A 4 -29.99 47.08 13.10
N THR A 5 -29.63 47.56 14.30
CA THR A 5 -28.44 47.05 15.00
C THR A 5 -28.67 45.66 15.60
N ILE A 6 -29.90 45.37 16.05
CA ILE A 6 -30.24 44.07 16.66
C ILE A 6 -30.35 42.99 15.57
N GLU A 7 -30.95 43.30 14.42
CA GLU A 7 -31.01 42.37 13.28
C GLU A 7 -29.61 42.07 12.71
N VAL A 8 -28.75 43.09 12.55
CA VAL A 8 -27.37 42.88 12.10
C VAL A 8 -26.56 42.06 13.10
N GLN A 9 -26.79 42.24 14.41
CA GLN A 9 -26.13 41.46 15.45
C GLN A 9 -26.64 40.01 15.50
N ALA A 10 -27.93 39.78 15.24
CA ALA A 10 -28.52 38.45 15.12
C ALA A 10 -28.01 37.71 13.86
N ILE A 11 -27.95 38.39 12.70
CA ILE A 11 -27.40 37.86 11.45
C ILE A 11 -25.91 37.51 11.62
N ASN A 12 -25.14 38.38 12.29
CA ASN A 12 -23.72 38.10 12.59
C ASN A 12 -23.53 36.95 13.60
N SER A 13 -24.47 36.75 14.53
CA SER A 13 -24.42 35.60 15.44
C SER A 13 -24.77 34.29 14.74
N PHE A 14 -25.69 34.33 13.77
CA PHE A 14 -26.10 33.17 12.98
C PHE A 14 -25.03 32.75 11.98
N SER A 15 -24.43 33.71 11.26
CA SER A 15 -23.30 33.45 10.35
C SER A 15 -22.07 32.91 11.09
N ARG A 16 -21.81 33.40 12.31
CA ARG A 16 -20.74 32.89 13.17
C ARG A 16 -21.03 31.48 13.71
N LEU A 17 -22.30 31.12 13.93
CA LEU A 17 -22.69 29.77 14.33
C LEU A 17 -22.56 28.78 13.16
N GLU A 18 -22.87 29.22 11.94
CA GLU A 18 -22.70 28.45 10.71
C GLU A 18 -21.22 28.24 10.38
N SER A 19 -20.39 29.28 10.51
CA SER A 19 -18.94 29.15 10.37
C SER A 19 -18.33 28.24 11.45
N LEU A 20 -18.85 28.25 12.68
CA LEU A 20 -18.41 27.33 13.74
C LEU A 20 -18.82 25.87 13.44
N LYS A 21 -19.98 25.64 12.82
CA LYS A 21 -20.38 24.31 12.34
C LYS A 21 -19.50 23.83 11.18
N GLU A 22 -19.13 24.72 10.26
CA GLU A 22 -18.19 24.40 9.18
C GLU A 22 -16.80 24.08 9.71
N VAL A 23 -16.27 24.87 10.65
CA VAL A 23 -14.99 24.61 11.33
C VAL A 23 -15.03 23.29 12.09
N TYR A 24 -16.13 22.99 12.80
CA TYR A 24 -16.32 21.71 13.48
C TYR A 24 -16.38 20.54 12.48
N GLY A 25 -17.07 20.71 11.34
CA GLY A 25 -17.09 19.74 10.25
C GLY A 25 -15.70 19.46 9.68
N ILE A 26 -14.89 20.50 9.47
CA ILE A 26 -13.49 20.38 9.01
C ILE A 26 -12.64 19.63 10.04
N ILE A 27 -12.76 19.96 11.33
CA ILE A 27 -12.04 19.26 12.40
C ILE A 27 -12.44 17.78 12.46
N TRP A 28 -13.72 17.47 12.29
CA TRP A 28 -14.21 16.09 12.26
C TRP A 28 -13.72 15.28 11.05
N MET A 29 -13.42 15.93 9.91
CA MET A 29 -12.80 15.26 8.77
C MET A 29 -11.34 14.87 9.04
N PHE A 30 -10.61 15.59 9.90
CA PHE A 30 -9.24 15.23 10.24
C PHE A 30 -9.15 13.98 11.12
N VAL A 31 -10.18 13.67 11.90
CA VAL A 31 -10.20 12.49 12.78
C VAL A 31 -10.00 11.17 12.01
N PRO A 32 -10.81 10.82 10.97
CA PRO A 32 -10.61 9.58 10.23
C PRO A 32 -9.25 9.52 9.52
N ILE A 33 -8.79 10.64 8.96
CA ILE A 33 -7.47 10.74 8.33
C ILE A 33 -6.37 10.43 9.35
N LEU A 34 -6.42 11.05 10.53
CA LEU A 34 -5.43 10.85 11.58
C LEU A 34 -5.46 9.42 12.13
N THR A 35 -6.64 8.81 12.29
CA THR A 35 -6.74 7.40 12.70
C THR A 35 -6.14 6.46 11.68
N LEU A 36 -6.33 6.72 10.39
CA LEU A 36 -5.76 5.92 9.30
C LEU A 36 -4.24 6.06 9.25
N VAL A 37 -3.72 7.29 9.31
CA VAL A 37 -2.27 7.53 9.34
C VAL A 37 -1.63 6.87 10.57
N LEU A 38 -2.24 6.98 11.75
CA LEU A 38 -1.77 6.28 12.95
C LEU A 38 -1.76 4.75 12.75
N GLY A 39 -2.84 4.19 12.21
CA GLY A 39 -2.93 2.76 11.91
C GLY A 39 -1.83 2.30 10.95
N ILE A 40 -1.55 3.07 9.90
CA ILE A 40 -0.48 2.79 8.94
C ILE A 40 0.90 2.86 9.61
N THR A 41 1.16 3.88 10.44
CA THR A 41 2.46 3.99 11.14
C THR A 41 2.71 2.81 12.06
N ILE A 42 1.70 2.35 12.79
CA ILE A 42 1.78 1.14 13.63
C ILE A 42 2.02 -0.08 12.74
N GLY A 43 1.29 -0.21 11.63
CA GLY A 43 1.47 -1.30 10.66
C GLY A 43 2.90 -1.37 10.14
N VAL A 44 3.50 -0.25 9.74
CA VAL A 44 4.90 -0.19 9.28
C VAL A 44 5.88 -0.61 10.38
N LEU A 45 5.70 -0.13 11.62
CA LEU A 45 6.55 -0.54 12.74
C LEU A 45 6.48 -2.06 12.98
N VAL A 46 5.28 -2.63 12.91
CA VAL A 46 5.08 -4.08 13.01
C VAL A 46 5.78 -4.82 11.87
N ILE A 47 5.67 -4.35 10.63
CA ILE A 47 6.32 -5.00 9.48
C ILE A 47 7.84 -4.98 9.60
N VAL A 48 8.44 -3.85 10.00
CA VAL A 48 9.89 -3.74 10.19
C VAL A 48 10.38 -4.74 11.24
N TRP A 49 9.65 -4.86 12.36
CA TRP A 49 9.95 -5.84 13.40
C TRP A 49 9.77 -7.28 12.89
N LEU A 50 8.65 -7.56 12.22
CA LEU A 50 8.25 -8.87 11.73
C LEU A 50 9.20 -9.38 10.63
N GLU A 51 9.73 -8.50 9.78
CA GLU A 51 10.76 -8.86 8.80
C GLU A 51 12.06 -9.31 9.47
N ARG A 52 12.47 -8.68 10.58
CA ARG A 52 13.66 -9.08 11.33
C ARG A 52 13.47 -10.42 12.04
N GLU A 53 12.31 -10.63 12.65
CA GLU A 53 11.99 -11.90 13.32
C GLU A 53 11.87 -13.06 12.32
N ILE A 54 11.15 -12.89 11.21
CA ILE A 54 11.02 -13.94 10.20
C ILE A 54 12.38 -14.26 9.55
N SER A 55 13.16 -13.23 9.19
CA SER A 55 14.48 -13.45 8.60
C SER A 55 15.43 -14.18 9.55
N ALA A 56 15.42 -13.82 10.84
CA ALA A 56 16.18 -14.50 11.87
C ALA A 56 15.73 -15.96 12.02
N GLY A 57 14.42 -16.21 12.05
CA GLY A 57 13.85 -17.56 12.11
C GLY A 57 14.26 -18.45 10.93
N ILE A 58 14.24 -17.93 9.70
CA ILE A 58 14.70 -18.66 8.50
C ILE A 58 16.20 -19.00 8.60
N GLN A 59 16.99 -18.08 9.16
CA GLN A 59 18.44 -18.22 9.33
C GLN A 59 18.85 -18.96 10.60
N GLN A 60 17.90 -19.50 11.37
CA GLN A 60 18.15 -20.17 12.65
C GLN A 60 18.93 -19.31 13.65
N ARG A 61 18.69 -17.99 13.67
CA ARG A 61 19.18 -17.07 14.69
C ARG A 61 18.03 -16.34 15.35
N ILE A 62 18.31 -15.65 16.45
CA ILE A 62 17.30 -14.86 17.15
C ILE A 62 17.31 -13.43 16.60
N GLY A 63 16.13 -12.84 16.47
CA GLY A 63 15.96 -11.43 16.08
C GLY A 63 16.35 -10.46 17.20
N PRO A 64 15.92 -9.19 17.11
CA PRO A 64 16.20 -8.19 18.14
C PRO A 64 15.57 -8.59 19.49
N GLU A 65 16.37 -8.73 20.55
CA GLU A 65 15.85 -9.11 21.89
C GLU A 65 15.88 -7.97 22.91
N TYR A 66 16.93 -7.15 22.90
CA TYR A 66 17.23 -6.24 24.02
C TYR A 66 16.46 -4.90 23.99
N ALA A 67 15.96 -4.48 22.83
CA ALA A 67 15.22 -3.23 22.67
C ALA A 67 13.72 -3.40 22.98
N GLY A 68 13.41 -3.56 24.27
CA GLY A 68 12.06 -3.87 24.77
C GLY A 68 11.74 -5.36 24.76
N PRO A 69 10.53 -5.77 25.20
CA PRO A 69 10.15 -7.18 25.21
C PRO A 69 10.12 -7.72 23.77
N LEU A 70 10.89 -8.78 23.48
CA LEU A 70 11.03 -9.38 22.15
C LEU A 70 11.42 -8.36 21.05
N GLY A 71 12.11 -7.27 21.41
CA GLY A 71 12.60 -6.28 20.44
C GLY A 71 11.55 -5.40 19.78
N ILE A 72 10.31 -5.35 20.29
CA ILE A 72 9.21 -4.56 19.68
C ILE A 72 9.57 -3.07 19.54
N LEU A 73 10.36 -2.51 20.46
CA LEU A 73 10.76 -1.10 20.42
C LEU A 73 11.92 -0.83 19.44
N GLN A 74 12.52 -1.87 18.84
CA GLN A 74 13.64 -1.70 17.93
C GLN A 74 13.28 -0.87 16.69
N ALA A 75 12.11 -1.13 16.08
CA ALA A 75 11.68 -0.38 14.89
C ALA A 75 11.50 1.12 15.21
N LEU A 76 11.00 1.43 16.41
CA LEU A 76 10.87 2.80 16.89
C LEU A 76 12.25 3.43 17.18
N ALA A 77 13.19 2.67 17.76
CA ALA A 77 14.55 3.11 18.01
C ALA A 77 15.30 3.45 16.71
N ASP A 78 15.11 2.66 15.65
CA ASP A 78 15.72 2.92 14.34
C ASP A 78 15.12 4.16 13.66
N GLY A 79 13.80 4.33 13.72
CA GLY A 79 13.14 5.54 13.21
C GLY A 79 13.60 6.81 13.94
N THR A 80 13.64 6.78 15.28
CA THR A 80 14.12 7.90 16.09
C THR A 80 15.59 8.21 15.84
N LYS A 81 16.45 7.19 15.71
CA LYS A 81 17.86 7.36 15.31
C LYS A 81 17.98 8.11 13.99
N LEU A 82 17.20 7.74 12.96
CA LEU A 82 17.26 8.40 11.65
C LEU A 82 16.76 9.85 11.70
N LEU A 83 15.81 10.16 12.57
CA LEU A 83 15.33 11.53 12.81
C LEU A 83 16.39 12.44 13.43
N PHE A 84 17.17 11.92 14.40
CA PHE A 84 18.23 12.69 15.07
C PHE A 84 19.55 12.74 14.29
N LYS A 85 19.70 11.91 13.27
CA LYS A 85 20.93 11.84 12.49
C LYS A 85 21.05 13.05 11.55
N GLU A 86 22.25 13.58 11.45
CA GLU A 86 22.55 14.73 10.59
C GLU A 86 22.23 14.45 9.12
N ASN A 87 21.60 15.42 8.47
CA ASN A 87 21.27 15.37 7.04
C ASN A 87 22.38 16.02 6.22
N ILE A 88 23.19 15.20 5.58
CA ILE A 88 24.24 15.60 4.64
C ILE A 88 23.62 15.82 3.26
N LEU A 89 23.97 16.94 2.62
CA LEU A 89 23.58 17.26 1.25
C LEU A 89 24.81 17.18 0.33
N PRO A 90 24.68 16.59 -0.87
CA PRO A 90 25.77 16.55 -1.83
C PRO A 90 26.10 17.97 -2.32
N SER A 91 27.38 18.33 -2.32
CA SER A 91 27.85 19.68 -2.67
C SER A 91 27.63 20.06 -4.13
N ARG A 92 27.62 19.06 -5.03
CA ARG A 92 27.40 19.23 -6.48
C ARG A 92 26.00 18.81 -6.92
N GLY A 93 25.14 18.35 -6.01
CA GLY A 93 23.80 17.87 -6.34
C GLY A 93 22.74 18.98 -6.36
N ASP A 94 21.66 18.74 -7.10
CA ASP A 94 20.51 19.65 -7.13
C ASP A 94 19.70 19.51 -5.84
N THR A 95 19.89 20.44 -4.90
CA THR A 95 19.28 20.40 -3.56
C THR A 95 17.76 20.32 -3.57
N ARG A 96 17.10 20.94 -4.55
CA ARG A 96 15.63 20.90 -4.71
C ARG A 96 15.15 19.50 -5.10
N LEU A 97 15.73 18.92 -6.16
CA LEU A 97 15.37 17.58 -6.65
C LEU A 97 15.70 16.51 -5.60
N PHE A 98 16.87 16.64 -4.97
CA PHE A 98 17.32 15.76 -3.89
C PHE A 98 16.41 15.79 -2.65
N SER A 99 15.75 16.92 -2.36
CA SER A 99 14.83 17.00 -1.21
C SER A 99 13.41 16.58 -1.55
N ILE A 100 12.95 16.89 -2.77
CA ILE A 100 11.58 16.63 -3.21
C ILE A 100 11.39 15.16 -3.62
N GLY A 101 12.40 14.52 -4.22
CA GLY A 101 12.32 13.14 -4.73
C GLY A 101 11.74 12.12 -3.74
N PRO A 102 12.33 11.94 -2.52
CA PRO A 102 11.79 11.02 -1.52
C PRO A 102 10.36 11.37 -1.08
N SER A 103 10.04 12.67 -1.02
CA SER A 103 8.72 13.14 -0.59
C SER A 103 7.63 12.76 -1.58
N ILE A 104 7.91 12.86 -2.89
CA ILE A 104 6.94 12.47 -3.94
C ILE A 104 6.61 10.98 -3.84
N ALA A 105 7.62 10.12 -3.66
CA ALA A 105 7.41 8.68 -3.52
C ALA A 105 6.53 8.35 -2.31
N VAL A 106 6.82 8.93 -1.13
CA VAL A 106 6.04 8.70 0.09
C VAL A 106 4.61 9.23 -0.03
N ILE A 107 4.43 10.45 -0.55
CA ILE A 107 3.10 11.06 -0.70
C ILE A 107 2.23 10.24 -1.65
N SER A 108 2.80 9.75 -2.75
CA SER A 108 2.10 8.87 -3.68
C SER A 108 1.52 7.65 -2.96
N ILE A 109 2.36 6.90 -2.24
CA ILE A 109 1.94 5.68 -1.56
C ILE A 109 0.92 5.97 -0.44
N LEU A 110 1.10 7.07 0.31
CA LEU A 110 0.15 7.48 1.34
C LEU A 110 -1.24 7.79 0.78
N LEU A 111 -1.32 8.42 -0.41
CA LEU A 111 -2.60 8.69 -1.07
C LEU A 111 -3.31 7.40 -1.50
N SER A 112 -2.56 6.35 -1.89
CA SER A 112 -3.15 5.06 -2.27
C SER A 112 -3.96 4.40 -1.13
N TYR A 113 -3.62 4.65 0.14
CA TYR A 113 -4.37 4.12 1.28
C TYR A 113 -5.79 4.69 1.42
N SER A 114 -6.09 5.84 0.81
CA SER A 114 -7.40 6.47 0.90
C SER A 114 -8.56 5.60 0.38
N ILE A 115 -8.25 4.63 -0.48
CA ILE A 115 -9.21 3.86 -1.27
C ILE A 115 -9.40 2.45 -0.70
N ILE A 116 -8.57 2.07 0.28
CA ILE A 116 -8.57 0.72 0.83
C ILE A 116 -9.70 0.60 1.85
N PRO A 117 -10.65 -0.33 1.66
CA PRO A 117 -11.73 -0.51 2.61
C PRO A 117 -11.36 -1.53 3.69
N PHE A 118 -11.55 -1.13 4.96
CA PHE A 118 -11.41 -2.03 6.11
C PHE A 118 -12.76 -2.59 6.60
N GLY A 119 -13.86 -2.11 6.03
CA GLY A 119 -15.22 -2.55 6.28
C GLY A 119 -16.22 -1.70 5.49
N TYR A 120 -17.50 -2.09 5.48
CA TYR A 120 -18.55 -1.43 4.68
C TYR A 120 -18.67 0.09 4.89
N ARG A 121 -18.38 0.59 6.10
CA ARG A 121 -18.38 2.04 6.42
C ARG A 121 -17.00 2.58 6.81
N LEU A 122 -15.97 1.74 6.73
CA LEU A 122 -14.60 2.06 7.16
C LEU A 122 -13.71 2.16 5.95
N ILE A 123 -13.98 3.19 5.15
CA ILE A 123 -13.17 3.63 4.01
C ILE A 123 -13.07 5.15 4.07
N LEU A 124 -11.92 5.71 3.72
CA LEU A 124 -11.71 7.15 3.78
C LEU A 124 -12.46 7.85 2.63
N ALA A 125 -12.32 7.32 1.42
CA ALA A 125 -13.03 7.79 0.24
C ALA A 125 -13.52 6.59 -0.58
N ASP A 126 -14.84 6.39 -0.60
CA ASP A 126 -15.46 5.45 -1.52
C ASP A 126 -15.63 6.12 -2.88
N LEU A 127 -14.81 5.68 -3.85
CA LEU A 127 -14.76 6.24 -5.19
C LEU A 127 -15.13 5.16 -6.19
N SER A 128 -16.01 5.49 -7.15
CA SER A 128 -16.40 4.58 -8.23
C SER A 128 -15.21 4.11 -9.06
N ILE A 129 -14.13 4.90 -9.11
CA ILE A 129 -12.90 4.67 -9.89
C ILE A 129 -11.75 4.26 -8.95
N GLY A 130 -12.06 3.66 -7.80
CA GLY A 130 -11.09 3.38 -6.74
C GLY A 130 -9.82 2.67 -7.19
N VAL A 131 -9.94 1.48 -7.78
CA VAL A 131 -8.74 0.68 -8.13
C VAL A 131 -7.92 1.33 -9.25
N PHE A 132 -8.58 2.02 -10.18
CA PHE A 132 -7.88 2.77 -11.24
C PHE A 132 -7.12 3.98 -10.66
N LEU A 133 -7.67 4.64 -9.65
CA LEU A 133 -6.99 5.76 -8.98
C LEU A 133 -5.74 5.29 -8.22
N TRP A 134 -5.75 4.08 -7.65
CA TRP A 134 -4.54 3.48 -7.09
C TRP A 134 -3.44 3.32 -8.16
N ILE A 135 -3.77 2.74 -9.32
CA ILE A 135 -2.82 2.59 -10.44
C ILE A 135 -2.26 3.95 -10.86
N ALA A 136 -3.12 4.95 -11.07
CA ALA A 136 -2.70 6.27 -11.51
C ALA A 136 -1.76 6.97 -10.51
N ILE A 137 -1.95 6.71 -9.20
CA ILE A 137 -1.07 7.23 -8.16
C ILE A 137 0.25 6.44 -8.13
N SER A 138 0.21 5.12 -8.24
CA SER A 138 1.40 4.25 -8.33
C SER A 138 2.37 4.73 -9.42
N SER A 139 1.88 5.15 -10.59
CA SER A 139 2.70 5.69 -11.69
C SER A 139 3.52 6.95 -11.34
N ILE A 140 3.21 7.63 -10.24
CA ILE A 140 3.95 8.82 -9.77
C ILE A 140 5.24 8.43 -9.03
N ALA A 141 5.27 7.26 -8.38
CA ALA A 141 6.41 6.83 -7.57
C ALA A 141 7.75 6.73 -8.37
N PRO A 142 7.77 6.17 -9.60
CA PRO A 142 8.98 6.15 -10.45
C PRO A 142 9.60 7.53 -10.70
N VAL A 143 8.77 8.57 -10.79
CA VAL A 143 9.24 9.95 -10.98
C VAL A 143 10.03 10.42 -9.77
N GLY A 144 9.56 10.11 -8.56
CA GLY A 144 10.27 10.39 -7.31
C GLY A 144 11.64 9.70 -7.25
N LEU A 145 11.70 8.43 -7.68
CA LEU A 145 12.94 7.65 -7.76
C LEU A 145 13.94 8.25 -8.76
N LEU A 146 13.49 8.64 -9.96
CA LEU A 146 14.34 9.32 -10.96
C LEU A 146 14.86 10.66 -10.47
N MET A 147 14.01 11.50 -9.88
CA MET A 147 14.41 12.78 -9.30
C MET A 147 15.46 12.58 -8.20
N SER A 148 15.31 11.53 -7.40
CA SER A 148 16.26 11.21 -6.33
C SER A 148 17.64 10.79 -6.83
N GLY A 149 17.68 9.98 -7.89
CA GLY A 149 18.92 9.54 -8.53
C GLY A 149 19.63 10.68 -9.27
N TYR A 150 18.86 11.52 -9.99
CA TYR A 150 19.42 12.68 -10.70
C TYR A 150 19.92 13.76 -9.73
N GLY A 151 19.14 14.09 -8.70
CA GLY A 151 19.50 15.11 -7.71
C GLY A 151 20.76 14.78 -6.90
N SER A 152 21.15 13.51 -6.85
CA SER A 152 22.35 13.03 -6.16
C SER A 152 23.65 13.37 -6.91
N ASN A 153 23.59 13.70 -8.21
CA ASN A 153 24.73 14.00 -9.08
C ASN A 153 25.91 12.99 -8.96
N ASN A 154 25.58 11.70 -8.87
CA ASN A 154 26.53 10.59 -8.90
C ASN A 154 26.12 9.64 -10.03
N LYS A 155 27.09 9.20 -10.84
CA LYS A 155 26.88 8.32 -11.99
C LYS A 155 26.17 7.02 -11.59
N TYR A 156 26.57 6.42 -10.47
CA TYR A 156 25.99 5.15 -10.01
C TYR A 156 24.56 5.34 -9.49
N SER A 157 24.30 6.41 -8.74
CA SER A 157 22.96 6.70 -8.22
C SER A 157 21.96 7.04 -9.33
N PHE A 158 22.42 7.76 -10.37
CA PHE A 158 21.59 8.04 -11.53
C PHE A 158 21.24 6.75 -12.31
N LEU A 159 22.21 5.85 -12.52
CA LEU A 159 21.96 4.55 -13.13
C LEU A 159 21.01 3.68 -12.28
N GLY A 160 21.13 3.73 -10.95
CA GLY A 160 20.22 3.07 -10.03
C GLY A 160 18.79 3.59 -10.14
N GLY A 161 18.61 4.90 -10.16
CA GLY A 161 17.29 5.52 -10.35
C GLY A 161 16.66 5.17 -11.70
N LEU A 162 17.43 5.15 -12.78
CA LEU A 162 16.95 4.73 -14.11
C LEU A 162 16.48 3.27 -14.12
N ARG A 163 17.23 2.37 -13.46
CA ARG A 163 16.84 0.95 -13.34
C ARG A 163 15.59 0.76 -12.50
N ALA A 164 15.49 1.47 -11.37
CA ALA A 164 14.30 1.47 -10.50
C ALA A 164 13.05 1.86 -11.27
N ALA A 165 13.12 2.98 -11.98
CA ALA A 165 11.99 3.46 -12.77
C ALA A 165 11.64 2.51 -13.92
N ALA A 166 12.62 2.00 -14.65
CA ALA A 166 12.39 1.04 -15.74
C ALA A 166 11.73 -0.25 -15.23
N GLN A 167 12.14 -0.73 -14.06
CA GLN A 167 11.52 -1.88 -13.41
C GLN A 167 10.08 -1.58 -13.00
N SER A 168 9.85 -0.53 -12.21
CA SER A 168 8.50 -0.22 -11.72
C SER A 168 7.49 -0.05 -12.88
N ILE A 169 7.87 0.70 -13.94
CA ILE A 169 7.02 0.88 -15.13
C ILE A 169 6.75 -0.46 -15.84
N SER A 170 7.73 -1.34 -15.94
CA SER A 170 7.58 -2.62 -16.64
C SER A 170 6.59 -3.57 -15.96
N TYR A 171 6.50 -3.52 -14.63
CA TYR A 171 5.60 -4.38 -13.85
C TYR A 171 4.25 -3.75 -13.54
N GLU A 172 4.11 -2.44 -13.71
CA GLU A 172 2.84 -1.74 -13.62
C GLU A 172 1.87 -2.24 -14.70
N ILE A 173 2.32 -2.41 -15.95
CA ILE A 173 1.46 -2.83 -17.06
C ILE A 173 0.79 -4.20 -16.79
N PRO A 174 1.50 -5.30 -16.48
CA PRO A 174 0.86 -6.57 -16.12
C PRO A 174 -0.06 -6.45 -14.91
N LEU A 175 0.31 -5.66 -13.90
CA LEU A 175 -0.51 -5.40 -12.71
C LEU A 175 -1.86 -4.74 -13.10
N THR A 176 -1.83 -3.73 -13.98
CA THR A 176 -3.05 -3.05 -14.45
C THR A 176 -3.99 -4.00 -15.21
N LEU A 177 -3.44 -4.91 -16.01
CA LEU A 177 -4.23 -5.89 -16.77
C LEU A 177 -4.94 -6.89 -15.85
N CYS A 178 -4.27 -7.31 -14.76
CA CYS A 178 -4.89 -8.15 -13.73
C CYS A 178 -5.99 -7.40 -12.95
N VAL A 179 -5.80 -6.12 -12.66
CA VAL A 179 -6.84 -5.28 -12.05
C VAL A 179 -8.05 -5.15 -12.97
N LEU A 180 -7.83 -4.91 -14.26
CA LEU A 180 -8.90 -4.80 -15.25
C LEU A 180 -9.70 -6.10 -15.35
N SER A 181 -9.04 -7.26 -15.33
CA SER A 181 -9.75 -8.55 -15.33
C SER A 181 -10.62 -8.75 -14.09
N ILE A 182 -10.23 -8.23 -12.92
CA ILE A 182 -11.05 -8.28 -11.70
C ILE A 182 -12.22 -7.30 -11.78
N SER A 183 -11.97 -6.07 -12.26
CA SER A 183 -13.01 -5.05 -12.41
C SER A 183 -14.14 -5.54 -13.30
N LEU A 184 -13.81 -6.22 -14.41
CA LEU A 184 -14.78 -6.88 -15.29
C LEU A 184 -15.65 -7.88 -14.52
N LEU A 185 -15.06 -8.80 -13.76
CA LEU A 185 -15.82 -9.79 -12.99
C LEU A 185 -16.78 -9.17 -11.97
N SER A 186 -16.43 -8.02 -11.40
CA SER A 186 -17.24 -7.31 -10.42
C SER A 186 -18.24 -6.32 -11.04
N ASN A 187 -18.16 -6.05 -12.35
CA ASN A 187 -18.90 -4.98 -13.05
C ASN A 187 -18.74 -3.57 -12.43
N SER A 188 -17.68 -3.35 -11.65
CA SER A 188 -17.38 -2.07 -10.99
C SER A 188 -15.87 -1.91 -10.84
N SER A 189 -15.42 -0.66 -10.64
CA SER A 189 -14.03 -0.34 -10.28
C SER A 189 -13.89 0.21 -8.87
N SER A 190 -14.97 0.23 -8.08
CA SER A 190 -14.92 0.58 -6.67
C SER A 190 -14.38 -0.61 -5.86
N THR A 191 -13.59 -0.32 -4.83
CA THR A 191 -13.02 -1.37 -3.96
C THR A 191 -14.08 -2.03 -3.09
N VAL A 192 -15.13 -1.28 -2.71
CA VAL A 192 -16.25 -1.77 -1.90
C VAL A 192 -17.08 -2.77 -2.71
N ASP A 193 -17.49 -2.43 -3.94
CA ASP A 193 -18.31 -3.32 -4.77
C ASP A 193 -17.55 -4.61 -5.13
N ILE A 194 -16.23 -4.55 -5.31
CA ILE A 194 -15.40 -5.73 -5.56
C ILE A 194 -15.47 -6.70 -4.38
N VAL A 195 -15.32 -6.19 -3.14
CA VAL A 195 -15.40 -7.01 -1.94
C VAL A 195 -16.81 -7.58 -1.74
N GLU A 196 -17.85 -6.80 -2.07
CA GLU A 196 -19.24 -7.26 -2.02
C GLU A 196 -19.57 -8.32 -3.07
N ALA A 197 -19.03 -8.18 -4.29
CA ALA A 197 -19.18 -9.19 -5.33
C ALA A 197 -18.57 -10.54 -4.89
N GLN A 198 -17.47 -10.49 -4.14
CA GLN A 198 -16.83 -11.67 -3.56
C GLN A 198 -17.59 -12.22 -2.35
N SER A 199 -18.31 -11.38 -1.60
CA SER A 199 -18.98 -11.81 -0.37
C SER A 199 -20.19 -12.70 -0.61
N LYS A 200 -20.86 -12.55 -1.77
CA LYS A 200 -22.10 -13.28 -2.15
C LYS A 200 -22.03 -14.80 -1.97
N TYR A 201 -20.87 -15.41 -2.22
CA TYR A 201 -20.67 -16.87 -2.16
C TYR A 201 -19.62 -17.30 -1.12
N GLY A 202 -19.30 -16.42 -0.16
CA GLY A 202 -18.33 -16.72 0.90
C GLY A 202 -16.96 -17.12 0.35
N PHE A 203 -16.40 -18.22 0.86
CA PHE A 203 -15.10 -18.75 0.44
C PHE A 203 -14.98 -19.03 -1.06
N TRP A 204 -16.04 -19.59 -1.65
CA TRP A 204 -16.08 -19.94 -3.07
C TRP A 204 -16.32 -18.72 -3.97
N GLY A 205 -16.70 -17.58 -3.38
CA GLY A 205 -16.88 -16.31 -4.08
C GLY A 205 -15.59 -15.54 -4.33
N TRP A 206 -14.46 -15.96 -3.76
CA TRP A 206 -13.19 -15.27 -3.90
C TRP A 206 -12.66 -15.28 -5.33
N ASN A 207 -12.10 -14.15 -5.77
CA ASN A 207 -11.54 -14.04 -7.11
C ASN A 207 -10.28 -14.89 -7.29
N LEU A 208 -9.64 -15.34 -6.20
CA LEU A 208 -8.58 -16.34 -6.23
C LEU A 208 -8.96 -17.59 -7.06
N TRP A 209 -10.18 -18.10 -6.86
CA TRP A 209 -10.66 -19.31 -7.53
C TRP A 209 -11.09 -19.05 -8.97
N ARG A 210 -11.57 -17.83 -9.25
CA ARG A 210 -12.04 -17.44 -10.59
C ARG A 210 -10.88 -17.08 -11.51
N GLN A 211 -9.84 -16.45 -10.99
CA GLN A 211 -8.65 -16.02 -11.74
C GLN A 211 -7.35 -16.42 -11.04
N PRO A 212 -7.01 -17.72 -10.99
CA PRO A 212 -5.76 -18.18 -10.38
C PRO A 212 -4.53 -17.68 -11.16
N ILE A 213 -4.62 -17.59 -12.48
CA ILE A 213 -3.53 -17.08 -13.34
C ILE A 213 -3.31 -15.58 -13.06
N GLY A 214 -4.39 -14.80 -13.06
CA GLY A 214 -4.33 -13.38 -12.73
C GLY A 214 -3.74 -13.13 -11.34
N PHE A 215 -4.11 -13.94 -10.34
CA PHE A 215 -3.57 -13.83 -8.99
C PHE A 215 -2.05 -14.03 -8.94
N ILE A 216 -1.52 -15.05 -9.61
CA ILE A 216 -0.07 -15.30 -9.64
C ILE A 216 0.67 -14.15 -10.33
N VAL A 217 0.14 -13.66 -11.45
CA VAL A 217 0.75 -12.51 -12.17
C VAL A 217 0.70 -11.25 -11.31
N PHE A 218 -0.42 -10.99 -10.62
CA PHE A 218 -0.56 -9.86 -9.72
C PHE A 218 0.40 -9.96 -8.53
N LEU A 219 0.57 -11.14 -7.93
CA LEU A 219 1.51 -11.36 -6.83
C LEU A 219 2.96 -11.14 -7.26
N ILE A 220 3.37 -11.68 -8.41
CA ILE A 220 4.74 -11.46 -8.93
C ILE A 220 4.96 -9.98 -9.27
N SER A 221 3.98 -9.33 -9.90
CA SER A 221 4.11 -7.93 -10.33
C SER A 221 4.13 -6.97 -9.14
N SER A 222 3.30 -7.21 -8.13
CA SER A 222 3.29 -6.41 -6.89
C SER A 222 4.58 -6.57 -6.07
N LEU A 223 5.16 -7.78 -6.02
CA LEU A 223 6.48 -7.99 -5.41
C LEU A 223 7.59 -7.24 -6.16
N ALA A 224 7.54 -7.23 -7.49
CA ALA A 224 8.49 -6.51 -8.33
C ALA A 224 8.37 -4.98 -8.21
N GLU A 225 7.15 -4.46 -8.08
CA GLU A 225 6.90 -3.03 -7.82
C GLU A 225 7.38 -2.58 -6.43
N CYS A 226 7.33 -3.48 -5.44
CA CYS A 226 7.84 -3.19 -4.09
C CYS A 226 9.38 -3.20 -4.00
N GLU A 227 10.10 -3.46 -5.10
CA GLU A 227 11.56 -3.50 -5.17
C GLU A 227 12.19 -4.44 -4.11
N ARG A 228 11.52 -5.55 -3.75
CA ARG A 228 12.03 -6.53 -2.78
C ARG A 228 12.65 -7.73 -3.49
N LEU A 229 13.69 -8.32 -2.87
CA LEU A 229 14.28 -9.58 -3.28
C LEU A 229 13.17 -10.62 -3.52
N PRO A 230 13.15 -11.31 -4.68
CA PRO A 230 14.23 -11.47 -5.67
C PRO A 230 14.36 -10.35 -6.72
N PHE A 231 13.47 -9.35 -6.70
CA PHE A 231 13.38 -8.24 -7.67
C PHE A 231 14.03 -6.94 -7.17
N ASP A 232 14.77 -6.98 -6.07
CA ASP A 232 15.54 -5.84 -5.60
C ASP A 232 16.81 -5.74 -6.45
N LEU A 233 16.78 -4.95 -7.50
CA LEU A 233 17.91 -4.65 -8.38
C LEU A 233 18.38 -3.19 -8.35
N PRO A 234 17.50 -2.22 -8.05
CA PRO A 234 17.93 -0.85 -7.85
C PRO A 234 18.87 -0.69 -6.66
N GLU A 235 18.68 -1.43 -5.56
CA GLU A 235 19.51 -1.34 -4.35
C GLU A 235 20.72 -2.29 -4.38
N ALA A 236 21.08 -2.85 -5.55
CA ALA A 236 22.13 -3.85 -5.63
C ALA A 236 23.51 -3.37 -5.18
N GLU A 237 23.91 -3.82 -3.98
CA GLU A 237 25.21 -3.52 -3.39
C GLU A 237 26.38 -3.90 -4.31
N GLU A 238 26.28 -5.04 -4.98
CA GLU A 238 27.33 -5.58 -5.85
C GLU A 238 27.51 -4.76 -7.15
N GLU A 239 26.47 -4.11 -7.66
CA GLU A 239 26.52 -3.38 -8.94
C GLU A 239 26.54 -1.86 -8.76
N LEU A 240 25.82 -1.34 -7.76
CA LEU A 240 25.50 0.07 -7.59
C LEU A 240 25.61 0.57 -6.13
N VAL A 241 26.22 -0.20 -5.23
CA VAL A 241 26.42 0.10 -3.79
C VAL A 241 25.10 0.20 -2.99
N ALA A 242 24.21 1.13 -3.34
CA ALA A 242 22.84 1.25 -2.80
C ALA A 242 21.91 1.97 -3.80
N GLY A 243 22.28 2.02 -5.09
CA GLY A 243 21.48 2.64 -6.14
C GLY A 243 21.20 4.12 -5.93
N TYR A 244 19.92 4.49 -6.05
CA TYR A 244 19.47 5.87 -5.91
C TYR A 244 19.56 6.40 -4.45
N GLN A 245 19.78 5.52 -3.46
CA GLN A 245 19.80 5.87 -2.04
C GLN A 245 21.20 6.23 -1.51
N THR A 246 22.28 5.99 -2.28
CA THR A 246 23.68 6.04 -1.79
C THR A 246 24.07 7.37 -1.12
N GLU A 247 23.61 8.49 -1.66
CA GLU A 247 23.98 9.84 -1.17
C GLU A 247 23.04 10.34 -0.05
N TYR A 248 21.98 9.59 0.26
CA TYR A 248 20.99 9.99 1.26
C TYR A 248 21.44 9.64 2.67
N SER A 249 21.16 10.56 3.60
CA SER A 249 21.45 10.42 5.02
C SER A 249 20.29 10.87 5.89
N GLY A 250 20.34 10.50 7.16
CA GLY A 250 19.36 10.88 8.19
C GLY A 250 17.92 10.58 7.81
N ILE A 251 17.05 11.59 7.89
CA ILE A 251 15.61 11.44 7.70
C ILE A 251 15.25 11.11 6.25
N LYS A 252 15.98 11.64 5.27
CA LYS A 252 15.66 11.41 3.85
C LYS A 252 15.92 9.96 3.44
N PHE A 253 16.98 9.37 3.97
CA PHE A 253 17.21 7.93 3.87
C PHE A 253 16.07 7.14 4.54
N GLY A 254 15.67 7.56 5.75
CA GLY A 254 14.53 6.98 6.45
C GLY A 254 13.22 7.03 5.64
N LEU A 255 12.98 8.09 4.88
CA LEU A 255 11.79 8.20 4.02
C LEU A 255 11.75 7.12 2.92
N PHE A 256 12.89 6.74 2.32
CA PHE A 256 12.92 5.64 1.34
C PHE A 256 12.62 4.28 1.99
N TYR A 257 13.17 4.03 3.17
CA TYR A 257 12.86 2.81 3.92
C TYR A 257 11.38 2.76 4.30
N VAL A 258 10.84 3.84 4.84
CA VAL A 258 9.42 3.92 5.16
C VAL A 258 8.56 3.77 3.90
N ALA A 259 8.94 4.39 2.77
CA ALA A 259 8.25 4.24 1.50
C ALA A 259 8.17 2.77 1.04
N SER A 260 9.27 2.02 1.10
CA SER A 260 9.27 0.62 0.66
C SER A 260 8.38 -0.26 1.54
N TYR A 261 8.36 -0.02 2.86
CA TYR A 261 7.44 -0.72 3.78
C TYR A 261 5.98 -0.31 3.60
N LEU A 262 5.72 0.97 3.35
CA LEU A 262 4.38 1.46 3.01
C LEU A 262 3.90 0.78 1.72
N ASN A 263 4.73 0.75 0.67
CA ASN A 263 4.35 0.15 -0.60
C ASN A 263 4.05 -1.34 -0.45
N LEU A 264 4.86 -2.06 0.34
CA LEU A 264 4.64 -3.47 0.66
C LEU A 264 3.31 -3.70 1.40
N LEU A 265 2.96 -2.83 2.35
CA LEU A 265 1.68 -2.92 3.05
C LEU A 265 0.51 -2.59 2.11
N VAL A 266 0.60 -1.53 1.30
CA VAL A 266 -0.43 -1.19 0.28
C VAL A 266 -0.66 -2.34 -0.68
N SER A 267 0.41 -2.88 -1.26
CA SER A 267 0.30 -3.95 -2.24
C SER A 267 -0.33 -5.21 -1.63
N SER A 268 0.08 -5.59 -0.41
CA SER A 268 -0.53 -6.72 0.32
C SER A 268 -2.02 -6.48 0.63
N LEU A 269 -2.41 -5.25 0.98
CA LEU A 269 -3.82 -4.85 1.14
C LEU A 269 -4.59 -5.00 -0.16
N PHE A 270 -4.07 -4.54 -1.29
CA PHE A 270 -4.74 -4.72 -2.58
C PHE A 270 -4.86 -6.19 -2.97
N VAL A 271 -3.86 -7.05 -2.70
CA VAL A 271 -4.02 -8.49 -2.91
C VAL A 271 -5.21 -9.03 -2.09
N THR A 272 -5.34 -8.63 -0.82
CA THR A 272 -6.46 -9.11 0.03
C THR A 272 -7.83 -8.62 -0.44
N VAL A 273 -7.93 -7.36 -0.84
CA VAL A 273 -9.17 -6.73 -1.29
C VAL A 273 -9.59 -7.30 -2.63
N LEU A 274 -8.66 -7.42 -3.58
CA LEU A 274 -8.97 -7.83 -4.94
C LEU A 274 -9.16 -9.33 -5.12
N TYR A 275 -8.46 -10.17 -4.34
CA TYR A 275 -8.47 -11.63 -4.51
C TYR A 275 -9.07 -12.43 -3.35
N LEU A 276 -8.90 -11.99 -2.10
CA LEU A 276 -9.29 -12.76 -0.90
C LEU A 276 -10.55 -12.24 -0.17
N GLY A 277 -11.37 -11.39 -0.79
CA GLY A 277 -12.66 -11.02 -0.17
C GLY A 277 -12.56 -10.02 0.97
N GLY A 278 -11.46 -9.26 1.11
CA GLY A 278 -11.33 -8.19 2.11
C GLY A 278 -11.82 -8.59 3.52
N TRP A 279 -12.82 -7.87 4.03
CA TRP A 279 -13.41 -8.06 5.37
C TRP A 279 -14.34 -9.26 5.49
N ASN A 280 -14.61 -9.98 4.41
CA ASN A 280 -15.54 -11.10 4.45
C ASN A 280 -14.97 -12.30 5.22
N ILE A 281 -15.79 -12.85 6.12
CA ILE A 281 -15.56 -14.13 6.80
C ILE A 281 -16.02 -15.23 5.86
N SER A 282 -15.07 -16.01 5.38
CA SER A 282 -15.35 -17.16 4.51
C SER A 282 -15.69 -18.44 5.27
N ILE A 283 -15.69 -18.41 6.60
CA ILE A 283 -16.09 -19.56 7.40
C ILE A 283 -17.62 -19.59 7.42
N PRO A 284 -18.26 -20.60 6.82
CA PRO A 284 -19.70 -20.76 6.95
C PRO A 284 -20.00 -21.09 8.42
N TYR A 285 -20.91 -20.34 9.05
CA TYR A 285 -21.62 -20.81 10.23
C TYR A 285 -20.80 -21.11 11.52
N ILE A 286 -19.88 -20.25 11.95
CA ILE A 286 -19.59 -20.19 13.40
C ILE A 286 -20.64 -19.27 14.06
N PHE A 287 -21.80 -19.86 14.35
CA PHE A 287 -22.67 -19.71 15.53
C PHE A 287 -22.87 -18.34 16.23
N VAL A 288 -22.63 -17.18 15.59
CA VAL A 288 -22.70 -15.87 16.28
C VAL A 288 -23.38 -14.70 15.51
N PRO A 289 -24.41 -14.84 14.63
CA PRO A 289 -25.11 -13.64 14.12
C PRO A 289 -26.22 -13.16 15.08
N GLU A 290 -27.05 -14.07 15.60
CA GLU A 290 -28.35 -13.69 16.19
C GLU A 290 -28.24 -12.96 17.53
N LEU A 291 -27.14 -13.11 18.27
CA LEU A 291 -26.89 -12.38 19.53
C LEU A 291 -26.18 -11.02 19.34
N PHE A 292 -25.50 -10.80 18.21
CA PHE A 292 -24.66 -9.62 17.99
C PHE A 292 -25.33 -8.54 17.13
N GLU A 293 -26.32 -8.86 16.31
CA GLU A 293 -26.99 -7.86 15.46
C GLU A 293 -27.95 -6.93 16.23
N ILE A 294 -28.46 -7.38 17.38
CA ILE A 294 -29.51 -6.67 18.13
C ILE A 294 -28.94 -5.48 18.93
N ASN A 295 -27.67 -5.54 19.36
CA ASN A 295 -27.06 -4.52 20.21
C ASN A 295 -26.10 -3.60 19.44
N LYS A 296 -26.09 -2.29 19.77
CA LYS A 296 -25.06 -1.33 19.27
C LYS A 296 -23.64 -1.84 19.52
N ALA A 297 -23.42 -2.53 20.65
CA ALA A 297 -22.15 -3.15 20.99
C ALA A 297 -21.75 -4.26 20.00
N GLY A 298 -22.72 -5.03 19.48
CA GLY A 298 -22.40 -6.12 18.57
C GLY A 298 -22.09 -5.66 17.15
N ARG A 299 -22.63 -4.51 16.71
CA ARG A 299 -22.16 -3.84 15.48
C ARG A 299 -20.70 -3.40 15.56
N VAL A 300 -20.27 -2.84 16.70
CA VAL A 300 -18.86 -2.46 16.91
C VAL A 300 -17.97 -3.70 16.90
N PHE A 301 -18.39 -4.78 17.55
CA PHE A 301 -17.64 -6.04 17.55
C PHE A 301 -17.50 -6.64 16.14
N GLY A 302 -18.58 -6.61 15.33
CA GLY A 302 -18.54 -7.03 13.93
C GLY A 302 -17.54 -6.23 13.09
N THR A 303 -17.47 -4.91 13.29
CA THR A 303 -16.47 -4.07 12.60
C THR A 303 -15.04 -4.39 13.03
N ILE A 304 -14.78 -4.64 14.32
CA ILE A 304 -13.45 -5.02 14.82
C ILE A 304 -13.00 -6.35 14.22
N ILE A 305 -13.91 -7.33 14.15
CA ILE A 305 -13.62 -8.62 13.52
C ILE A 305 -13.31 -8.45 12.03
N GLY A 306 -14.08 -7.63 11.32
CA GLY A 306 -13.83 -7.33 9.90
C GLY A 306 -12.43 -6.76 9.67
N ILE A 307 -12.03 -5.76 10.48
CA ILE A 307 -10.67 -5.19 10.44
C ILE A 307 -9.63 -6.27 10.74
N PHE A 308 -9.82 -7.05 11.81
CA PHE A 308 -8.88 -8.11 12.18
C PHE A 308 -8.67 -9.13 11.05
N ILE A 309 -9.72 -9.46 10.30
CA ILE A 309 -9.63 -10.42 9.19
C ILE A 309 -8.92 -9.84 8.00
N THR A 310 -9.23 -8.59 7.62
CA THR A 310 -8.47 -7.91 6.56
C THR A 310 -6.99 -7.93 6.92
N LEU A 311 -6.65 -7.51 8.15
CA LEU A 311 -5.28 -7.49 8.63
C LEU A 311 -4.66 -8.90 8.67
N ALA A 312 -5.34 -9.91 9.18
CA ALA A 312 -4.81 -11.28 9.22
C ALA A 312 -4.47 -11.81 7.81
N LYS A 313 -5.36 -11.57 6.83
CA LYS A 313 -5.08 -11.92 5.42
C LYS A 313 -3.90 -11.11 4.87
N THR A 314 -3.77 -9.84 5.22
CA THR A 314 -2.62 -9.01 4.76
C THR A 314 -1.32 -9.49 5.35
N TYR A 315 -1.28 -9.83 6.63
CA TYR A 315 -0.09 -10.34 7.31
C TYR A 315 0.32 -11.72 6.78
N LEU A 316 -0.64 -12.53 6.32
CA LEU A 316 -0.32 -13.76 5.59
C LEU A 316 0.43 -13.46 4.28
N PHE A 317 -0.02 -12.46 3.51
CA PHE A 317 0.71 -12.04 2.32
C PHE A 317 2.06 -11.43 2.63
N LEU A 318 2.17 -10.59 3.65
CA LEU A 318 3.44 -10.05 4.11
C LEU A 318 4.41 -11.16 4.52
N PHE A 319 3.92 -12.19 5.20
CA PHE A 319 4.71 -13.38 5.53
C PHE A 319 5.21 -14.09 4.27
N ILE A 320 4.38 -14.27 3.24
CA ILE A 320 4.80 -14.80 1.94
C ILE A 320 5.86 -13.90 1.31
N SER A 321 5.65 -12.59 1.23
CA SER A 321 6.61 -11.65 0.63
C SER A 321 7.97 -11.69 1.34
N ILE A 322 7.97 -11.69 2.69
CA ILE A 322 9.21 -11.73 3.48
C ILE A 322 9.91 -13.09 3.35
N THR A 323 9.17 -14.20 3.33
CA THR A 323 9.76 -15.53 3.13
C THR A 323 10.32 -15.71 1.72
N THR A 324 9.65 -15.16 0.68
CA THR A 324 10.18 -15.18 -0.69
C THR A 324 11.54 -14.50 -0.82
N ARG A 325 11.77 -13.42 -0.07
CA ARG A 325 13.05 -12.70 -0.02
C ARG A 325 14.23 -13.58 0.41
N TRP A 326 14.02 -14.55 1.29
CA TRP A 326 15.09 -15.41 1.82
C TRP A 326 15.14 -16.80 1.20
N THR A 327 14.19 -17.13 0.33
CA THR A 327 14.10 -18.45 -0.32
C THR A 327 14.50 -18.42 -1.79
N LEU A 328 14.24 -17.31 -2.48
CA LEU A 328 14.54 -17.17 -3.91
C LEU A 328 15.88 -16.46 -4.13
N PRO A 329 16.68 -16.92 -5.11
CA PRO A 329 17.89 -16.21 -5.50
C PRO A 329 17.54 -14.88 -6.18
N ARG A 330 18.47 -13.93 -6.10
CA ARG A 330 18.36 -12.65 -6.80
C ARG A 330 18.37 -12.86 -8.31
N LEU A 331 17.47 -12.21 -9.04
CA LEU A 331 17.44 -12.23 -10.50
C LEU A 331 18.24 -11.07 -11.07
N ARG A 332 18.86 -11.27 -12.23
CA ARG A 332 19.55 -10.19 -12.96
C ARG A 332 18.56 -9.27 -13.68
N MET A 333 18.92 -8.00 -13.91
CA MET A 333 18.06 -7.01 -14.58
C MET A 333 17.53 -7.47 -15.94
N ASP A 334 18.38 -8.07 -16.76
CA ASP A 334 17.98 -8.57 -18.07
C ASP A 334 16.92 -9.68 -17.95
N GLN A 335 17.04 -10.56 -16.96
CA GLN A 335 16.08 -11.65 -16.72
C GLN A 335 14.76 -11.12 -16.15
N LEU A 336 14.84 -10.15 -15.23
CA LEU A 336 13.69 -9.48 -14.64
C LEU A 336 12.86 -8.77 -15.74
N LEU A 337 13.49 -7.95 -16.58
CA LEU A 337 12.78 -7.27 -17.67
C LEU A 337 12.21 -8.25 -18.70
N ASN A 338 12.95 -9.31 -19.03
CA ASN A 338 12.44 -10.37 -19.91
C ASN A 338 11.22 -11.08 -19.31
N LEU A 339 11.21 -11.33 -18.00
CA LEU A 339 10.08 -11.96 -17.30
C LEU A 339 8.83 -11.06 -17.36
N GLY A 340 8.98 -9.76 -17.10
CA GLY A 340 7.87 -8.80 -17.21
C GLY A 340 7.29 -8.74 -18.64
N TRP A 341 8.14 -8.44 -19.62
CA TRP A 341 7.69 -8.16 -20.99
C TRP A 341 7.33 -9.40 -21.80
N LYS A 342 8.09 -10.50 -21.67
CA LYS A 342 7.88 -11.71 -22.50
C LYS A 342 6.96 -12.73 -21.86
N PHE A 343 6.81 -12.72 -20.53
CA PHE A 343 6.02 -13.73 -19.82
C PHE A 343 4.78 -13.12 -19.17
N LEU A 344 4.93 -12.18 -18.25
CA LEU A 344 3.80 -11.64 -17.49
C LEU A 344 2.82 -10.83 -18.34
N LEU A 345 3.31 -10.02 -19.28
CA LEU A 345 2.44 -9.21 -20.15
C LEU A 345 1.57 -10.09 -21.06
N PRO A 346 2.11 -11.06 -21.83
CA PRO A 346 1.25 -11.95 -22.62
C PRO A 346 0.28 -12.79 -21.79
N ILE A 347 0.70 -13.27 -20.61
CA ILE A 347 -0.16 -14.07 -19.74
C ILE A 347 -1.29 -13.25 -19.13
N SER A 348 -1.01 -12.01 -18.69
CA SER A 348 -2.05 -11.11 -18.17
C SER A 348 -3.06 -10.70 -19.26
N LEU A 349 -2.61 -10.43 -20.48
CA LEU A 349 -3.50 -10.23 -21.63
C LEU A 349 -4.36 -11.47 -21.91
N GLY A 350 -3.76 -12.66 -21.91
CA GLY A 350 -4.48 -13.92 -22.08
C GLY A 350 -5.54 -14.13 -20.98
N ASN A 351 -5.19 -13.83 -19.73
CA ASN A 351 -6.12 -13.92 -18.60
C ASN A 351 -7.30 -12.94 -18.75
N LEU A 352 -7.04 -11.72 -19.22
CA LEU A 352 -8.10 -10.74 -19.49
C LEU A 352 -9.05 -11.24 -20.59
N LEU A 353 -8.51 -11.74 -21.71
CA LEU A 353 -9.33 -12.30 -22.79
C LEU A 353 -10.18 -13.49 -22.33
N LEU A 354 -9.59 -14.42 -21.56
CA LEU A 354 -10.32 -15.55 -20.97
C LEU A 354 -11.43 -15.09 -20.02
N THR A 355 -11.17 -14.04 -19.24
CA THR A 355 -12.18 -13.47 -18.36
C THR A 355 -13.33 -12.89 -19.17
N THR A 356 -13.02 -12.07 -20.18
CA THR A 356 -14.06 -11.46 -21.03
C THR A 356 -14.92 -12.49 -21.74
N SER A 357 -14.32 -13.57 -22.27
CA SER A 357 -15.07 -14.63 -22.94
C SER A 357 -15.96 -15.41 -21.98
N SER A 358 -15.46 -15.73 -20.77
CA SER A 358 -16.25 -16.39 -19.74
C SER A 358 -17.45 -15.55 -19.29
N GLN A 359 -17.28 -14.23 -19.21
CA GLN A 359 -18.32 -13.32 -18.79
C GLN A 359 -19.38 -13.11 -19.86
N LEU A 360 -18.97 -13.02 -21.13
CA LEU A 360 -19.89 -13.01 -22.27
C LEU A 360 -20.73 -14.28 -22.37
N LEU A 361 -20.19 -15.44 -21.99
CA LEU A 361 -20.95 -16.70 -21.94
C LEU A 361 -21.93 -16.77 -20.77
N SER A 362 -21.72 -15.97 -19.72
CA SER A 362 -22.57 -15.91 -18.54
C SER A 362 -23.72 -14.87 -18.65
N LEU A 363 -23.62 -13.96 -19.62
CA LEU A 363 -24.68 -13.02 -20.03
C LEU A 363 -25.66 -13.73 -20.97
#